data_AF-A0A942TRW2-F1
#
_entry.id   AF-A0A942TRW2-F1
#
_cell.length_a   1.000
_cell.length_b   1.000
_cell.length_c   1.000
_cell.angle_alpha   90.00
_cell.angle_beta   90.00
_cell.angle_gamma   90.00
#
_symmetry.space_group_name_H-M   'P 1'
#
loop_
_entity.id
_entity.type
_entity.pdbx_description
1 polymer ?
#
loop_
_entity_poly.entity_id
_entity_poly.type
_entity_poly.pdbx_seq_one_letter_code
_entity_poly.pdbx_strand_id
1 'polypeptide(L)'
;MKNAKLIVGLVFLTAGLTFISIPLYYEWQQGKELRALEEALSLISEGSGESANLSSIDHLSFTEDQLKDVMELEIPSINLKQKILGETTEENLRVALTQLKKDQSPGMGNFTVAGHRGYRGERHFSRLPQVSIGDKVFLHTDKQTFVYQVTSTEVIDPSYVEILDNHQGKKEITMITCTRSGIDRIAVVGELIDKID
;
A
#
# COMPACT_ATOMS: atom_id res chain seq x y z
N MET A 1 -4.92 14.58 -52.64
CA MET A 1 -5.84 14.09 -51.57
C MET A 1 -5.41 12.78 -50.90
N LYS A 2 -4.82 11.79 -51.60
CA LYS A 2 -4.39 10.51 -50.98
C LYS A 2 -3.33 10.67 -49.87
N ASN A 3 -2.31 11.49 -50.10
CA ASN A 3 -1.22 11.69 -49.15
C ASN A 3 -1.69 12.38 -47.86
N ALA A 4 -2.69 13.27 -47.95
CA ALA A 4 -3.27 13.93 -46.78
C ALA A 4 -3.98 12.92 -45.85
N LYS A 5 -4.75 11.97 -46.40
CA LYS A 5 -5.39 10.91 -45.60
C LYS A 5 -4.35 9.99 -44.93
N LEU A 6 -3.24 9.72 -45.61
CA LEU A 6 -2.16 8.88 -45.11
C LEU A 6 -1.38 9.55 -43.97
N ILE A 7 -1.09 10.85 -44.09
CA ILE A 7 -0.48 11.66 -43.02
C ILE A 7 -1.39 11.73 -41.80
N VAL A 8 -2.68 11.99 -42.00
CA VAL A 8 -3.66 12.01 -40.91
C VAL A 8 -3.72 10.67 -40.19
N GLY A 9 -3.72 9.56 -40.92
CA GLY A 9 -3.65 8.21 -40.34
C GLY A 9 -2.37 7.97 -39.52
N LEU A 10 -1.21 8.41 -40.01
CA LEU A 10 0.06 8.29 -39.30
C LEU A 10 0.05 9.08 -37.99
N VAL A 11 -0.51 10.29 -37.99
CA VAL A 11 -0.64 11.14 -36.79
C VAL A 11 -1.53 10.47 -35.74
N PHE A 12 -2.66 9.86 -36.14
CA PHE A 12 -3.50 9.12 -35.20
C PHE A 12 -2.82 7.86 -34.66
N LEU A 13 -2.04 7.16 -35.48
CA LEU A 13 -1.27 6.00 -35.03
C LEU A 13 -0.19 6.39 -34.02
N THR A 14 0.58 7.44 -34.27
CA THR A 14 1.61 7.90 -33.33
C THR A 14 0.97 8.40 -32.03
N ALA A 15 -0.11 9.20 -32.11
CA ALA A 15 -0.84 9.64 -30.94
C ALA A 15 -1.39 8.45 -30.11
N GLY A 16 -1.98 7.46 -30.77
CA GLY A 16 -2.46 6.24 -30.11
C GLY A 16 -1.36 5.45 -29.42
N LEU A 17 -0.21 5.28 -30.08
CA LEU A 17 0.96 4.63 -29.47
C LEU A 17 1.48 5.41 -28.26
N THR A 18 1.53 6.74 -28.33
CA THR A 18 1.91 7.59 -27.19
C THR A 18 0.96 7.43 -26.02
N PHE A 19 -0.36 7.41 -26.26
CA PHE A 19 -1.35 7.21 -25.19
C PHE A 19 -1.25 5.84 -24.52
N ILE A 20 -0.84 4.81 -25.25
CA ILE A 20 -0.62 3.46 -24.69
C ILE A 20 0.72 3.38 -23.98
N SER A 21 1.77 4.03 -24.50
CA SER A 21 3.11 3.96 -23.92
C SER A 21 3.22 4.66 -22.58
N ILE A 22 2.47 5.75 -22.36
CA ILE A 22 2.49 6.52 -21.10
C ILE A 22 2.10 5.64 -19.88
N PRO A 23 0.91 5.00 -19.81
CA PRO A 23 0.55 4.18 -18.66
C PRO A 23 1.48 2.97 -18.48
N LEU A 24 1.93 2.35 -19.58
CA LEU A 24 2.91 1.26 -19.53
C LEU A 24 4.25 1.73 -18.95
N TYR A 25 4.71 2.93 -19.32
CA TYR A 25 5.92 3.52 -18.78
C TYR A 25 5.80 3.78 -17.26
N TYR A 26 4.67 4.31 -16.80
CA TYR A 26 4.42 4.52 -15.37
C TYR A 26 4.33 3.20 -14.58
N GLU A 27 3.65 2.18 -15.10
CA GLU A 27 3.60 0.85 -14.47
C GLU A 27 5.00 0.22 -14.39
N TRP A 28 5.79 0.36 -15.45
CA TRP A 28 7.17 -0.11 -15.49
C TRP A 28 8.06 0.61 -14.47
N GLN A 29 7.91 1.92 -14.32
CA GLN A 29 8.65 2.72 -13.35
C GLN A 29 8.30 2.33 -11.90
N GLN A 30 7.02 2.22 -11.56
CA GLN A 30 6.60 1.77 -10.22
C GLN A 30 7.06 0.34 -9.90
N GLY A 31 7.12 -0.53 -10.92
CA GLY A 31 7.67 -1.88 -10.76
C GLY A 31 9.15 -1.89 -10.41
N LYS A 32 9.93 -0.92 -10.89
CA LYS A 32 11.33 -0.76 -10.49
C LYS A 32 11.45 -0.27 -9.06
N GLU A 33 10.68 0.75 -8.67
CA GLU A 33 10.69 1.31 -7.31
C GLU A 33 10.33 0.25 -6.26
N LEU A 34 9.34 -0.61 -6.55
CA LEU A 34 8.99 -1.72 -5.65
C LEU A 34 10.12 -2.72 -5.50
N ARG A 35 10.79 -3.11 -6.59
CA ARG A 35 11.92 -4.05 -6.53
C ARG A 35 13.10 -3.47 -5.77
N ALA A 36 13.39 -2.19 -5.98
CA ALA A 36 14.42 -1.47 -5.21
C ALA A 36 14.08 -1.46 -3.71
N LEU A 37 12.80 -1.26 -3.36
CA LEU A 37 12.32 -1.35 -1.97
C LEU A 37 12.48 -2.77 -1.40
N GLU A 38 12.07 -3.80 -2.14
CA GLU A 38 12.22 -5.20 -1.72
C GLU A 38 13.69 -5.61 -1.54
N GLU A 39 14.55 -5.19 -2.46
CA GLU A 39 16.00 -5.39 -2.39
C GLU A 39 16.59 -4.69 -1.16
N ALA A 40 16.27 -3.41 -0.96
CA ALA A 40 16.71 -2.65 0.21
C ALA A 40 16.29 -3.31 1.54
N LEU A 41 15.04 -3.77 1.64
CA LEU A 41 14.53 -4.44 2.84
C LEU A 41 15.19 -5.80 3.07
N SER A 42 15.46 -6.56 2.01
CA SER A 42 16.16 -7.84 2.12
C SER A 42 17.58 -7.66 2.68
N LEU A 43 18.31 -6.65 2.20
CA LEU A 43 19.64 -6.30 2.71
C LEU A 43 19.62 -5.87 4.17
N ILE A 44 18.61 -5.09 4.58
CA ILE A 44 18.45 -4.68 5.98
C ILE A 44 18.16 -5.90 6.88
N SER A 45 17.30 -6.82 6.42
CA SER A 45 16.90 -7.99 7.20
C SER A 45 18.00 -9.04 7.38
N GLU A 46 18.93 -9.18 6.43
CA GLU A 46 19.99 -10.21 6.48
C GLU A 46 21.18 -9.85 7.39
N GLY A 47 21.19 -8.65 7.99
CA GLY A 47 22.10 -8.33 9.09
C GLY A 47 23.46 -7.77 8.65
N SER A 48 23.47 -6.52 8.20
CA SER A 48 24.65 -5.64 8.30
C SER A 48 24.24 -4.34 8.96
N GLY A 49 24.74 -4.08 10.17
CA GLY A 49 24.59 -2.78 10.82
C GLY A 49 25.10 -1.66 9.91
N GLU A 50 24.25 -0.64 9.77
CA GLU A 50 24.50 0.71 9.24
C GLU A 50 25.18 0.82 7.85
N SER A 51 24.47 1.47 6.93
CA SER A 51 25.04 2.17 5.77
C SER A 51 25.63 1.35 4.61
N ALA A 52 25.60 0.01 4.59
CA ALA A 52 26.16 -0.74 3.45
C ALA A 52 25.25 -0.67 2.19
N ASN A 53 25.42 0.42 1.45
CA ASN A 53 25.15 0.58 0.02
C ASN A 53 23.67 0.69 -0.44
N LEU A 54 22.75 1.21 0.39
CA LEU A 54 21.43 1.65 -0.10
C LEU A 54 21.55 2.68 -1.25
N SER A 55 22.60 3.49 -1.23
CA SER A 55 22.98 4.42 -2.31
C SER A 55 23.39 3.75 -3.63
N SER A 56 23.68 2.44 -3.62
CA SER A 56 23.98 1.66 -4.83
C SER A 56 22.75 1.04 -5.48
N ILE A 57 21.60 1.06 -4.78
CA ILE A 57 20.33 0.58 -5.32
C ILE A 57 19.78 1.66 -6.24
N ASP A 58 19.89 1.42 -7.54
CA ASP A 58 19.35 2.33 -8.55
C ASP A 58 17.83 2.49 -8.36
N HIS A 59 17.34 3.72 -8.52
CA HIS A 59 15.94 4.11 -8.31
C HIS A 59 15.38 3.97 -6.89
N LEU A 60 16.20 3.70 -5.86
CA LEU A 60 15.73 3.77 -4.48
C LEU A 60 15.47 5.23 -4.09
N SER A 61 14.22 5.55 -3.78
CA SER A 61 13.82 6.91 -3.36
C SER A 61 13.59 7.02 -1.84
N PHE A 62 13.88 5.94 -1.10
CA PHE A 62 13.71 5.85 0.35
C PHE A 62 15.05 5.97 1.07
N THR A 63 15.06 6.70 2.18
CA THR A 63 16.20 6.76 3.09
C THR A 63 16.22 5.54 4.02
N GLU A 64 17.39 5.25 4.61
CA GLU A 64 17.52 4.19 5.61
C GLU A 64 16.52 4.37 6.76
N ASP A 65 16.34 5.61 7.24
CA ASP A 65 15.37 5.94 8.29
C ASP A 65 13.91 5.67 7.88
N GLN A 66 13.56 5.87 6.61
CA GLN A 66 12.21 5.56 6.10
C GLN A 66 11.96 4.05 5.95
N LEU A 67 13.04 3.27 5.86
CA LEU A 67 13.00 1.81 5.76
C LEU A 67 13.12 1.11 7.12
N LYS A 68 13.41 1.86 8.19
CA LYS A 68 13.33 1.34 9.56
C LYS A 68 11.87 1.03 9.89
N ASP A 69 11.66 -0.12 10.55
CA ASP A 69 10.35 -0.57 11.03
C ASP A 69 9.30 -0.78 9.93
N VAL A 70 9.73 -1.11 8.70
CA VAL A 70 8.81 -1.51 7.63
C VAL A 70 8.14 -2.83 7.99
N MET A 71 6.82 -2.80 8.04
CA MET A 71 6.00 -3.97 8.36
C MET A 71 5.45 -4.62 7.10
N GLU A 72 4.83 -5.78 7.24
CA GLU A 72 4.11 -6.45 6.16
C GLU A 72 2.69 -6.80 6.60
N LEU A 73 1.71 -6.46 5.76
CA LEU A 73 0.31 -6.79 5.95
C LEU A 73 -0.06 -7.94 5.03
N GLU A 74 -0.63 -9.00 5.61
CA GLU A 74 -1.16 -10.15 4.88
C GLU A 74 -2.66 -10.33 5.17
N ILE A 75 -3.46 -10.43 4.11
CA ILE A 75 -4.90 -10.74 4.19
C ILE A 75 -5.18 -11.89 3.22
N PRO A 76 -5.16 -13.15 3.71
CA PRO A 76 -5.23 -14.31 2.84
C PRO A 76 -6.51 -14.40 2.01
N SER A 77 -7.66 -13.97 2.54
CA SER A 77 -8.97 -14.04 1.86
C SER A 77 -9.01 -13.26 0.54
N ILE A 78 -8.14 -12.25 0.41
CA ILE A 78 -8.02 -11.42 -0.80
C ILE A 78 -6.63 -11.52 -1.44
N ASN A 79 -5.84 -12.54 -1.08
CA ASN A 79 -4.48 -12.75 -1.58
C ASN A 79 -3.65 -11.44 -1.58
N LEU A 80 -3.69 -10.72 -0.45
CA LEU A 80 -2.93 -9.50 -0.25
C LEU A 80 -1.71 -9.81 0.62
N LYS A 81 -0.54 -9.41 0.17
CA LYS A 81 0.70 -9.42 0.95
C LYS A 81 1.54 -8.21 0.54
N GLN A 82 1.61 -7.18 1.38
CA GLN A 82 2.26 -5.91 1.02
C GLN A 82 2.97 -5.25 2.18
N LYS A 83 4.06 -4.55 1.86
CA LYS A 83 4.80 -3.73 2.84
C LYS A 83 3.99 -2.51 3.28
N ILE A 84 4.20 -2.11 4.53
CA ILE A 84 3.67 -0.89 5.14
C ILE A 84 4.84 0.02 5.51
N LEU A 85 4.92 1.18 4.86
CA LEU A 85 5.88 2.24 5.19
C LEU A 85 5.37 3.09 6.37
N GLY A 86 6.30 3.67 7.13
CA GLY A 86 6.03 4.37 8.39
C GLY A 86 5.22 5.67 8.29
N GLU A 87 5.05 6.21 7.07
CA GLU A 87 4.36 7.49 6.88
C GLU A 87 3.56 7.49 5.57
N THR A 88 2.42 8.19 5.59
CA THR A 88 1.61 8.44 4.40
C THR A 88 2.12 9.69 3.67
N THR A 89 2.88 9.47 2.60
CA THR A 89 3.28 10.50 1.62
C THR A 89 2.82 10.06 0.23
N GLU A 90 2.75 10.99 -0.74
CA GLU A 90 2.40 10.64 -2.13
C GLU A 90 3.39 9.62 -2.75
N GLU A 91 4.66 9.73 -2.37
CA GLU A 91 5.72 8.83 -2.79
C GLU A 91 5.57 7.43 -2.16
N ASN A 92 5.35 7.36 -0.85
CA ASN A 92 5.19 6.10 -0.13
C ASN A 92 3.93 5.34 -0.60
N LEU A 93 2.79 6.04 -0.70
CA LEU A 93 1.51 5.44 -1.13
C LEU A 93 1.58 4.88 -2.55
N ARG A 94 2.42 5.46 -3.42
CA ARG A 94 2.61 5.00 -4.80
C ARG A 94 3.16 3.58 -4.85
N VAL A 95 4.06 3.25 -3.93
CA VAL A 95 4.81 1.99 -3.95
C VAL A 95 4.27 0.93 -2.99
N ALA A 96 3.75 1.33 -1.82
CA ALA A 96 3.39 0.44 -0.73
C ALA A 96 2.16 0.94 0.06
N LEU A 97 1.71 0.16 1.04
CA LEU A 97 0.78 0.63 2.05
C LEU A 97 1.50 1.57 3.01
N THR A 98 0.76 2.38 3.76
CA THR A 98 1.36 3.39 4.65
C THR A 98 0.63 3.49 5.99
N GLN A 99 1.35 3.85 7.04
CA GLN A 99 0.75 4.22 8.32
C GLN A 99 0.16 5.63 8.22
N LEU A 100 -1.09 5.81 8.68
CA LEU A 100 -1.79 7.09 8.64
C LEU A 100 -1.43 8.04 9.79
N LYS A 101 -1.10 7.50 10.96
CA LYS A 101 -0.57 8.30 12.09
C LYS A 101 0.90 7.93 12.26
N LYS A 102 1.68 8.88 12.75
CA LYS A 102 3.07 8.63 13.15
C LYS A 102 3.11 7.83 14.46
N ASP A 103 4.21 7.13 14.68
CA ASP A 103 4.56 6.46 15.94
C ASP A 103 3.50 5.47 16.46
N GLN A 104 2.78 4.81 15.54
CA GLN A 104 1.84 3.77 15.92
C GLN A 104 2.58 2.53 16.38
N SER A 105 1.97 1.81 17.33
CA SER A 105 2.47 0.53 17.76
C SER A 105 1.41 -0.54 17.51
N PRO A 106 1.74 -1.58 16.72
CA PRO A 106 0.85 -2.72 16.54
C PRO A 106 0.33 -3.29 17.87
N GLY A 107 -0.95 -3.63 17.91
CA GLY A 107 -1.62 -4.18 19.10
C GLY A 107 -1.84 -3.17 20.24
N MET A 108 -1.68 -1.88 19.99
CA MET A 108 -2.07 -0.79 20.91
C MET A 108 -2.99 0.21 20.21
N GLY A 109 -4.10 0.57 20.85
CA GLY A 109 -5.05 1.54 20.28
C GLY A 109 -5.59 1.07 18.93
N ASN A 110 -5.67 1.98 17.97
CA ASN A 110 -6.09 1.71 16.60
C ASN A 110 -4.91 1.92 15.63
N PHE A 111 -4.37 0.83 15.09
CA PHE A 111 -3.32 0.84 14.08
C PHE A 111 -3.94 1.10 12.71
N THR A 112 -3.67 2.26 12.10
CA THR A 112 -4.39 2.72 10.91
C THR A 112 -3.50 2.71 9.67
N VAL A 113 -3.92 1.97 8.65
CA VAL A 113 -3.19 1.76 7.40
C VAL A 113 -3.97 2.34 6.23
N ALA A 114 -3.30 3.11 5.37
CA ALA A 114 -3.83 3.56 4.10
C ALA A 114 -3.19 2.81 2.93
N GLY A 115 -3.97 2.67 1.86
CA GLY A 115 -3.48 2.14 0.59
C GLY A 115 -4.32 2.63 -0.57
N HIS A 116 -3.69 2.84 -1.71
CA HIS A 116 -4.43 3.19 -2.92
C HIS A 116 -5.46 2.13 -3.26
N ARG A 117 -6.62 2.57 -3.76
CA ARG A 117 -7.61 1.63 -4.29
C ARG A 117 -7.03 0.91 -5.50
N GLY A 118 -6.25 1.58 -6.34
CA GLY A 118 -5.74 1.00 -7.57
C GLY A 118 -6.87 0.66 -8.57
N TYR A 119 -6.60 0.90 -9.84
CA TYR A 119 -7.55 0.56 -10.93
C TYR A 119 -7.08 -0.65 -11.75
N ARG A 120 -5.79 -1.00 -11.66
CA ARG A 120 -5.13 -2.04 -12.44
C ARG A 120 -4.27 -2.87 -11.50
N GLY A 121 -4.35 -4.19 -11.63
CA GLY A 121 -3.58 -5.17 -10.85
C GLY A 121 -4.18 -5.52 -9.48
N GLU A 122 -3.49 -6.41 -8.78
CA GLU A 122 -3.88 -6.96 -7.47
C GLU A 122 -3.09 -6.34 -6.31
N ARG A 123 -2.61 -5.10 -6.49
CA ARG A 123 -1.76 -4.39 -5.53
C ARG A 123 -2.59 -3.44 -4.66
N HIS A 124 -1.97 -2.96 -3.58
CA HIS A 124 -2.56 -2.01 -2.62
C HIS A 124 -3.88 -2.55 -2.08
N PHE A 125 -4.83 -1.67 -1.79
CA PHE A 125 -6.15 -2.03 -1.28
C PHE A 125 -7.20 -2.19 -2.39
N SER A 126 -6.79 -2.65 -3.58
CA SER A 126 -7.70 -2.94 -4.70
C SER A 126 -8.80 -3.94 -4.38
N ARG A 127 -8.44 -4.98 -3.62
CA ARG A 127 -9.36 -6.02 -3.16
C ARG A 127 -9.81 -5.85 -1.72
N LEU A 128 -9.41 -4.79 -1.01
CA LEU A 128 -9.88 -4.53 0.36
C LEU A 128 -11.43 -4.58 0.52
N PRO A 129 -12.26 -4.10 -0.43
CA PRO A 129 -13.72 -4.23 -0.33
C PRO A 129 -14.27 -5.67 -0.38
N GLN A 130 -13.45 -6.65 -0.74
CA GLN A 130 -13.84 -8.06 -0.80
C GLN A 130 -13.63 -8.77 0.55
N VAL A 131 -12.98 -8.10 1.50
CA VAL A 131 -12.79 -8.60 2.86
C VAL A 131 -14.14 -8.69 3.56
N SER A 132 -14.35 -9.81 4.25
CA SER A 132 -15.58 -10.11 4.98
C SER A 132 -15.36 -10.09 6.49
N ILE A 133 -16.41 -9.84 7.25
CA ILE A 133 -16.39 -9.98 8.71
C ILE A 133 -15.97 -11.42 9.05
N GLY A 134 -15.03 -11.55 9.98
CA GLY A 134 -14.43 -12.83 10.38
C GLY A 134 -13.12 -13.17 9.68
N ASP A 135 -12.77 -12.48 8.58
CA ASP A 135 -11.48 -12.66 7.89
C ASP A 135 -10.31 -12.28 8.81
N LYS A 136 -9.16 -12.95 8.59
CA LYS A 136 -7.94 -12.69 9.34
C LYS A 136 -7.05 -11.69 8.62
N VAL A 137 -6.46 -10.80 9.40
CA VAL A 137 -5.44 -9.84 8.98
C VAL A 137 -4.20 -10.10 9.81
N PHE A 138 -3.08 -10.36 9.16
CA PHE A 138 -1.79 -10.60 9.80
C PHE A 138 -0.91 -9.38 9.57
N LEU A 139 -0.42 -8.80 10.66
CA LEU A 139 0.55 -7.71 10.62
C LEU A 139 1.88 -8.24 11.14
N HIS A 140 2.80 -8.47 10.21
CA HIS A 140 4.14 -8.96 10.48
C HIS A 140 5.07 -7.78 10.78
N THR A 141 5.73 -7.87 11.93
CA THR A 141 6.84 -7.00 12.33
C THR A 141 8.11 -7.84 12.40
N ASP A 142 9.27 -7.22 12.56
CA ASP A 142 10.54 -7.94 12.73
C ASP A 142 10.59 -8.85 13.95
N LYS A 143 9.70 -8.64 14.94
CA LYS A 143 9.72 -9.33 16.23
C LYS A 143 8.57 -10.31 16.44
N GLN A 144 7.40 -9.97 15.92
CA GLN A 144 6.17 -10.71 16.20
C GLN A 144 5.14 -10.47 15.09
N THR A 145 4.19 -11.39 14.97
CA THR A 145 3.00 -11.25 14.12
C THR A 145 1.78 -10.97 14.96
N PHE A 146 1.05 -9.90 14.63
CA PHE A 146 -0.23 -9.57 15.24
C PHE A 146 -1.36 -10.09 14.37
N VAL A 147 -2.28 -10.86 14.95
CA VAL A 147 -3.42 -11.41 14.25
C VAL A 147 -4.67 -10.66 14.65
N TYR A 148 -5.30 -10.01 13.68
CA TYR A 148 -6.58 -9.34 13.84
C TYR A 148 -7.67 -10.14 13.12
N GLN A 149 -8.90 -10.05 13.64
CA GLN A 149 -10.09 -10.54 12.98
C GLN A 149 -10.98 -9.36 12.60
N VAL A 150 -11.42 -9.32 11.34
CA VAL A 150 -12.27 -8.25 10.82
C VAL A 150 -13.62 -8.26 11.53
N THR A 151 -14.01 -7.12 12.08
CA THR A 151 -15.26 -6.91 12.82
C THR A 151 -16.22 -5.98 12.09
N SER A 152 -15.73 -5.07 11.24
CA SER A 152 -16.57 -4.18 10.43
C SER A 152 -15.97 -3.89 9.05
N THR A 153 -16.84 -3.58 8.09
CA THR A 153 -16.50 -3.08 6.75
C THR A 153 -17.56 -2.09 6.31
N GLU A 154 -17.17 -0.84 6.14
CA GLU A 154 -18.10 0.27 5.92
C GLU A 154 -17.62 1.21 4.82
N VAL A 155 -18.59 1.80 4.10
CA VAL A 155 -18.34 2.95 3.22
C VAL A 155 -18.59 4.21 4.03
N ILE A 156 -17.59 5.09 4.11
CA ILE A 156 -17.62 6.27 4.97
C ILE A 156 -17.33 7.55 4.16
N ASP A 157 -17.84 8.67 4.66
CA ASP A 157 -17.49 9.99 4.16
C ASP A 157 -16.00 10.28 4.45
N PRO A 158 -15.26 10.93 3.53
CA PRO A 158 -13.85 11.27 3.77
C PRO A 158 -13.60 12.15 5.00
N SER A 159 -14.61 12.88 5.49
CA SER A 159 -14.54 13.70 6.70
C SER A 159 -14.74 12.93 8.00
N TYR A 160 -15.16 11.66 7.94
CA TYR A 160 -15.34 10.81 9.12
C TYR A 160 -14.00 10.28 9.64
N VAL A 161 -13.21 11.19 10.23
CA VAL A 161 -11.86 10.92 10.72
C VAL A 161 -11.86 10.19 12.05
N GLU A 162 -12.97 10.22 12.79
CA GLU A 162 -13.13 9.59 14.10
C GLU A 162 -12.95 8.07 14.05
N ILE A 163 -13.19 7.44 12.89
CA ILE A 163 -12.91 6.00 12.70
C ILE A 163 -11.43 5.66 12.88
N LEU A 164 -10.55 6.65 12.72
CA LEU A 164 -9.13 6.50 12.90
C LEU A 164 -8.73 6.68 14.36
N ASP A 165 -9.60 7.14 15.27
CA ASP A 165 -9.22 7.39 16.66
C ASP A 165 -8.92 6.11 17.44
N ASN A 166 -8.25 6.28 18.58
CA ASN A 166 -8.03 5.19 19.52
C ASN A 166 -9.27 5.01 20.40
N HIS A 167 -9.89 3.85 20.35
CA HIS A 167 -11.02 3.51 21.19
C HIS A 167 -10.57 2.88 22.52
N GLN A 168 -11.12 3.37 23.63
CA GLN A 168 -10.70 2.96 24.97
C GLN A 168 -10.87 1.46 25.18
N GLY A 169 -9.81 0.79 25.63
CA GLY A 169 -9.80 -0.64 25.92
C GLY A 169 -9.73 -1.54 24.69
N LYS A 170 -9.67 -0.96 23.48
CA LYS A 170 -9.60 -1.70 22.23
C LYS A 170 -8.19 -1.76 21.64
N LYS A 171 -7.95 -2.81 20.87
CA LYS A 171 -6.74 -3.06 20.09
C LYS A 171 -7.17 -3.39 18.67
N GLU A 172 -7.20 -2.37 17.82
CA GLU A 172 -7.81 -2.42 16.51
C GLU A 172 -6.75 -2.21 15.42
N ILE A 173 -7.08 -2.69 14.22
CA ILE A 173 -6.46 -2.28 12.96
C ILE A 173 -7.55 -1.69 12.06
N THR A 174 -7.33 -0.51 11.50
CA THR A 174 -8.22 0.11 10.52
C THR A 174 -7.49 0.26 9.20
N MET A 175 -7.98 -0.39 8.14
CA MET A 175 -7.44 -0.29 6.79
C MET A 175 -8.38 0.55 5.95
N ILE A 176 -7.86 1.59 5.30
CA ILE A 176 -8.68 2.54 4.54
C ILE A 176 -8.21 2.69 3.09
N THR A 177 -9.18 2.77 2.19
CA THR A 177 -8.94 3.04 0.77
C THR A 177 -10.04 3.88 0.15
N CYS A 178 -9.86 4.36 -1.08
CA CYS A 178 -10.90 5.06 -1.82
C CYS A 178 -11.94 4.08 -2.38
N THR A 179 -13.18 4.54 -2.51
CA THR A 179 -14.15 3.88 -3.40
C THR A 179 -13.74 4.02 -4.87
N ARG A 180 -14.44 3.29 -5.76
CA ARG A 180 -14.24 3.43 -7.22
C ARG A 180 -14.63 4.81 -7.74
N SER A 181 -15.55 5.53 -7.11
CA SER A 181 -15.84 6.91 -7.52
C SER A 181 -14.74 7.88 -7.07
N GLY A 182 -13.91 7.49 -6.10
CA GLY A 182 -12.93 8.35 -5.44
C GLY A 182 -13.53 9.33 -4.43
N ILE A 183 -14.87 9.43 -4.38
CA ILE A 183 -15.62 10.34 -3.52
C ILE A 183 -15.53 9.83 -2.08
N ASP A 184 -16.07 8.63 -1.82
CA ASP A 184 -16.11 8.06 -0.47
C ASP A 184 -14.86 7.21 -0.17
N ARG A 185 -14.76 6.78 1.07
CA ARG A 185 -13.75 5.83 1.54
C ARG A 185 -14.38 4.50 1.93
N ILE A 186 -13.58 3.46 1.91
CA ILE A 186 -13.91 2.15 2.46
C ILE A 186 -12.98 1.93 3.63
N ALA A 187 -13.55 1.66 4.79
CA ALA A 187 -12.82 1.33 6.00
C ALA A 187 -13.14 -0.12 6.40
N VAL A 188 -12.09 -0.89 6.65
CA VAL A 188 -12.18 -2.24 7.21
C VAL A 188 -11.52 -2.21 8.57
N VAL A 189 -12.28 -2.57 9.61
CA VAL A 189 -11.81 -2.58 10.99
C VAL A 189 -11.70 -4.02 11.47
N GLY A 190 -10.60 -4.35 12.13
CA GLY A 190 -10.42 -5.62 12.81
C GLY A 190 -9.94 -5.44 14.25
N GLU A 191 -10.28 -6.39 15.11
CA GLU A 191 -9.84 -6.42 16.51
C GLU A 191 -8.77 -7.49 16.70
N LEU A 192 -7.78 -7.19 17.55
CA LEU A 192 -6.66 -8.09 17.83
C LEU A 192 -7.17 -9.34 18.57
N ILE A 193 -6.86 -10.52 18.03
CA ILE A 193 -7.24 -11.81 18.62
C ILE A 193 -6.04 -12.63 19.09
N ASP A 194 -4.84 -12.40 18.53
CA ASP A 194 -3.66 -13.18 18.90
C ASP A 194 -2.35 -12.43 18.61
N LYS A 195 -1.26 -12.88 19.24
CA LYS A 195 0.11 -12.45 18.99
C LYS A 195 1.02 -13.68 18.94
N ILE A 196 1.77 -13.79 17.85
CA ILE A 196 2.67 -14.90 17.59
C ILE A 196 4.10 -14.34 17.61
N ASP A 197 4.93 -14.87 18.51
CA ASP A 197 6.36 -14.57 18.61
C ASP A 197 7.18 -15.39 17.61
#